data_AF-A0A1G0NF55-F1
#
_entry.id   AF-A0A1G0NF55-F1
#
_cell.length_a   1.000
_cell.length_b   1.000
_cell.length_c   1.000
_cell.angle_alpha   90.00
_cell.angle_beta   90.00
_cell.angle_gamma   90.00
#
_symmetry.space_group_name_H-M   'P 1'
#
loop_
_entity.id
_entity.type
_entity.pdbx_description
1 polymer ?
#
loop_
_entity_poly.entity_id
_entity_poly.type
_entity_poly.pdbx_seq_one_letter_code
_entity_poly.pdbx_strand_id
1 'polypeptide(L)'
;YIIAHGVFSWVPPAVQQALLDVCRRHLSPQGLAYVSFNVTAGWAVLQPLRDALLARSASESSAPQRYATARRALDELSAEWADPVLLKEIAYLQTAAPSYLFHEYLADHNAPMSFGEFSAQLDVHGLRYVGEAGPRRAVVELEDAQGLIPESMAGRWLDAECALDDALGTRFRRALIARGNAPCAQPPKAEGLSELAFYADLACDEELDLQHDNEQSFVNPTGNTFVVADALAKAAMIALSSAYPQALRYADLIAAIHAIRREFGVTGVVDAARFKLAWFALVSTHSVMPTLPGHAALAIANEPGSHPHAHALARLQAATPGWVVSGVRHVAIDLDAAARVLLQRMDGSRNQAMLVREMQAYLAEAGIARSPEQLAQRVDQQLWQLVRQGVCIDS
;
A
#
# COMPACT_ATOMS: atom_id res chain seq x y z
N TYR A 1 -14.73 3.96 -11.38
CA TYR A 1 -14.44 3.13 -10.21
C TYR A 1 -15.29 3.58 -9.03
N ILE A 2 -15.58 2.70 -8.09
CA ILE A 2 -16.19 3.03 -6.79
C ILE A 2 -15.24 2.52 -5.70
N ILE A 3 -15.01 3.29 -4.63
CA ILE A 3 -14.09 2.91 -3.56
C ILE A 3 -14.82 3.01 -2.22
N ALA A 4 -14.96 1.88 -1.53
CA ALA A 4 -15.49 1.76 -0.18
C ALA A 4 -14.41 1.13 0.72
N HIS A 5 -13.55 1.96 1.28
CA HIS A 5 -12.44 1.54 2.15
C HIS A 5 -12.78 1.81 3.62
N GLY A 6 -12.69 0.78 4.46
CA GLY A 6 -12.92 0.88 5.91
C GLY A 6 -14.37 1.18 6.31
N VAL A 7 -15.36 0.74 5.53
CA VAL A 7 -16.79 1.03 5.80
C VAL A 7 -17.62 -0.23 5.95
N PHE A 8 -17.42 -1.28 5.14
CA PHE A 8 -18.37 -2.38 5.03
C PHE A 8 -18.61 -3.13 6.34
N SER A 9 -17.57 -3.48 7.10
CA SER A 9 -17.75 -4.11 8.43
C SER A 9 -18.24 -3.16 9.52
N TRP A 10 -18.12 -1.84 9.32
CA TRP A 10 -18.34 -0.82 10.35
C TRP A 10 -19.72 -0.16 10.29
N VAL A 11 -20.63 -0.73 9.51
CA VAL A 11 -21.99 -0.22 9.32
C VAL A 11 -23.03 -1.32 9.55
N PRO A 12 -24.28 -0.97 9.90
CA PRO A 12 -25.35 -1.95 10.05
C PRO A 12 -25.60 -2.76 8.77
N PRO A 13 -26.18 -3.98 8.85
CA PRO A 13 -26.48 -4.82 7.68
C PRO A 13 -27.30 -4.12 6.59
N ALA A 14 -28.26 -3.26 6.97
CA ALA A 14 -29.04 -2.49 6.01
C ALA A 14 -28.18 -1.54 5.15
N VAL A 15 -27.11 -0.98 5.74
CA VAL A 15 -26.16 -0.10 5.03
C VAL A 15 -25.20 -0.92 4.19
N GLN A 16 -24.78 -2.12 4.63
CA GLN A 16 -24.01 -3.06 3.81
C GLN A 16 -24.75 -3.40 2.51
N GLN A 17 -26.02 -3.79 2.62
CA GLN A 17 -26.86 -4.07 1.45
C GLN A 17 -27.03 -2.85 0.55
N ALA A 18 -27.31 -1.68 1.13
CA ALA A 18 -27.43 -0.44 0.37
C ALA A 18 -26.13 -0.07 -0.38
N LEU A 19 -24.96 -0.35 0.22
CA LEU A 19 -23.67 -0.13 -0.41
C LEU A 19 -23.50 -1.03 -1.64
N LEU A 20 -23.81 -2.32 -1.54
CA LEU A 20 -23.78 -3.24 -2.69
C LEU A 20 -24.79 -2.84 -3.77
N ASP A 21 -25.98 -2.39 -3.40
CA ASP A 21 -26.97 -1.84 -4.36
C ASP A 21 -26.46 -0.60 -5.08
N VAL A 22 -25.74 0.29 -4.39
CA VAL A 22 -25.08 1.45 -5.00
C VAL A 22 -24.01 0.97 -5.99
N CYS A 23 -23.16 0.01 -5.63
CA CYS A 23 -22.20 -0.59 -6.54
C CYS A 23 -22.90 -1.15 -7.79
N ARG A 24 -23.95 -1.94 -7.62
CA ARG A 24 -24.70 -2.56 -8.73
C ARG A 24 -25.36 -1.54 -9.66
N ARG A 25 -25.87 -0.43 -9.12
CA ARG A 25 -26.53 0.61 -9.92
C ARG A 25 -25.53 1.50 -10.66
N HIS A 26 -24.44 1.88 -9.99
CA HIS A 26 -23.56 2.95 -10.47
C HIS A 26 -22.25 2.48 -11.12
N LEU A 27 -21.89 1.19 -11.04
CA LEU A 27 -20.74 0.68 -11.81
C LEU A 27 -20.98 0.84 -13.31
N SER A 28 -19.98 1.24 -14.09
CA SER A 28 -20.06 1.11 -15.56
C SER A 28 -19.97 -0.38 -15.96
N PRO A 29 -20.27 -0.75 -17.21
CA PRO A 29 -20.15 -2.14 -17.68
C PRO A 29 -18.77 -2.79 -17.44
N GLN A 30 -17.69 -2.00 -17.54
CA GLN A 30 -16.31 -2.42 -17.26
C GLN A 30 -15.76 -1.81 -15.95
N GLY A 31 -16.66 -1.30 -15.10
CA GLY A 31 -16.27 -0.66 -13.85
C GLY A 31 -15.90 -1.68 -12.78
N LEU A 32 -14.91 -1.33 -11.96
CA LEU A 32 -14.60 -2.04 -10.72
C LEU A 32 -15.00 -1.20 -9.50
N ALA A 33 -15.50 -1.88 -8.48
CA ALA A 33 -15.61 -1.35 -7.13
C ALA A 33 -14.59 -2.04 -6.22
N TYR A 34 -13.98 -1.25 -5.35
CA TYR A 34 -13.14 -1.72 -4.26
C TYR A 34 -13.99 -1.71 -2.99
N VAL A 35 -14.05 -2.84 -2.28
CA VAL A 35 -14.74 -2.96 -1.00
C VAL A 35 -13.82 -3.68 -0.02
N SER A 36 -13.51 -3.05 1.10
CA SER A 36 -12.70 -3.67 2.15
C SER A 36 -13.51 -3.99 3.40
N PHE A 37 -13.21 -5.11 4.04
CA PHE A 37 -13.95 -5.62 5.19
C PHE A 37 -13.07 -6.50 6.09
N ASN A 38 -13.45 -6.58 7.36
CA ASN A 38 -12.84 -7.46 8.34
C ASN A 38 -13.26 -8.91 8.11
N VAL A 39 -12.31 -9.83 8.26
CA VAL A 39 -12.51 -11.24 7.99
C VAL A 39 -12.54 -12.04 9.29
N THR A 40 -13.52 -12.93 9.41
CA THR A 40 -13.73 -13.72 10.65
C THR A 40 -12.51 -14.56 11.02
N ALA A 41 -11.81 -15.13 10.04
CA ALA A 41 -10.63 -15.98 10.26
C ALA A 41 -9.57 -15.33 11.17
N GLY A 42 -9.24 -14.06 10.94
CA GLY A 42 -8.29 -13.32 11.77
C GLY A 42 -8.90 -12.61 12.97
N TRP A 43 -10.20 -12.31 12.93
CA TRP A 43 -10.89 -11.56 13.99
C TRP A 43 -11.44 -12.43 15.11
N ALA A 44 -11.73 -13.71 14.87
CA ALA A 44 -12.33 -14.60 15.86
C ALA A 44 -11.51 -14.67 17.16
N VAL A 45 -10.18 -14.71 17.05
CA VAL A 45 -9.27 -14.70 18.23
C VAL A 45 -9.24 -13.35 18.95
N LEU A 46 -9.53 -12.24 18.26
CA LEU A 46 -9.50 -10.88 18.82
C LEU A 46 -10.85 -10.43 19.38
N GLN A 47 -11.93 -11.13 19.03
CA GLN A 47 -13.28 -10.77 19.45
C GLN A 47 -13.42 -10.62 20.98
N PRO A 48 -12.83 -11.50 21.82
CA PRO A 48 -12.90 -11.33 23.27
C PRO A 48 -12.32 -10.00 23.76
N LEU A 49 -11.24 -9.49 23.13
CA LEU A 49 -10.64 -8.19 23.46
C LEU A 49 -11.62 -7.06 23.17
N ARG A 50 -12.24 -7.09 21.99
CA ARG A 50 -13.24 -6.10 21.60
C ARG A 50 -14.44 -6.11 22.55
N ASP A 51 -14.97 -7.28 22.86
CA ASP A 51 -16.11 -7.44 23.78
C ASP A 51 -15.76 -6.91 25.19
N ALA A 52 -14.56 -7.22 25.68
CA ALA A 52 -14.07 -6.75 26.97
C ALA A 52 -13.94 -5.22 27.03
N LEU A 53 -13.50 -4.58 25.94
CA LEU A 53 -13.38 -3.12 25.84
C LEU A 53 -14.74 -2.43 25.75
N LEU A 54 -15.68 -2.99 24.98
CA LEU A 54 -17.05 -2.47 24.87
C LEU A 54 -17.81 -2.61 26.19
N ALA A 55 -17.71 -3.76 26.86
CA ALA A 55 -18.38 -3.99 28.14
C ALA A 55 -17.94 -3.02 29.25
N ARG A 56 -16.67 -2.56 29.19
CA ARG A 56 -16.11 -1.58 30.13
C ARG A 56 -16.35 -0.13 29.70
N SER A 57 -16.73 0.12 28.45
CA SER A 57 -16.89 1.46 27.89
C SER A 57 -18.38 1.81 27.72
N ALA A 58 -18.92 2.65 28.61
CA ALA A 58 -20.28 3.15 28.45
C ALA A 58 -20.42 3.97 27.15
N SER A 59 -21.35 3.58 26.27
CA SER A 59 -21.58 4.22 24.96
C SER A 59 -21.98 5.70 25.07
N GLU A 60 -22.65 6.08 26.16
CA GLU A 60 -23.10 7.45 26.44
C GLU A 60 -21.97 8.39 26.91
N SER A 61 -20.78 7.85 27.22
CA SER A 61 -19.64 8.66 27.65
C SER A 61 -19.05 9.47 26.50
N SER A 62 -18.45 10.63 26.83
CA SER A 62 -17.70 11.42 25.84
C SER A 62 -16.51 10.63 25.28
N ALA A 63 -16.08 10.93 24.05
CA ALA A 63 -14.94 10.25 23.42
C ALA A 63 -13.67 10.28 24.31
N PRO A 64 -13.25 11.41 24.92
CA PRO A 64 -12.09 11.39 25.82
C PRO A 64 -12.25 10.42 27.01
N GLN A 65 -13.45 10.32 27.59
CA GLN A 65 -13.73 9.39 28.70
C GLN A 65 -13.72 7.93 28.25
N ARG A 66 -14.30 7.63 27.08
CA ARG A 66 -14.26 6.28 26.47
C ARG A 66 -12.82 5.86 26.20
N TYR A 67 -12.00 6.75 25.66
CA TYR A 67 -10.58 6.49 25.43
C TYR A 67 -9.83 6.19 26.73
N ALA A 68 -9.97 7.05 27.75
CA ALA A 68 -9.32 6.84 29.04
C ALA A 68 -9.76 5.52 29.71
N THR A 69 -11.04 5.14 29.55
CA THR A 69 -11.58 3.89 30.07
C THR A 69 -11.02 2.68 29.34
N ALA A 70 -11.00 2.72 28.00
CA ALA A 70 -10.40 1.67 27.19
C ALA A 70 -8.90 1.52 27.49
N ARG A 71 -8.18 2.62 27.74
CA ARG A 71 -6.77 2.58 28.16
C ARG A 71 -6.56 1.83 29.47
N ARG A 72 -7.34 2.15 30.50
CA ARG A 72 -7.30 1.40 31.77
C ARG A 72 -7.65 -0.06 31.59
N ALA A 73 -8.68 -0.35 30.78
CA ALA A 73 -9.07 -1.71 30.47
C ALA A 73 -7.93 -2.48 29.79
N LEU A 74 -7.21 -1.89 28.84
CA LEU A 74 -6.04 -2.52 28.22
C LEU A 74 -4.95 -2.84 29.25
N ASP A 75 -4.67 -1.93 30.18
CA ASP A 75 -3.68 -2.14 31.24
C ASP A 75 -4.10 -3.28 32.17
N GLU A 76 -5.36 -3.34 32.60
CA GLU A 76 -5.92 -4.44 33.40
C GLU A 76 -5.85 -5.78 32.67
N LEU A 77 -6.33 -5.83 31.42
CA LEU A 77 -6.35 -7.04 30.60
C LEU A 77 -4.93 -7.55 30.32
N SER A 78 -3.95 -6.66 30.20
CA SER A 78 -2.54 -7.05 30.01
C SER A 78 -1.97 -7.82 31.20
N ALA A 79 -2.50 -7.60 32.41
CA ALA A 79 -2.09 -8.29 33.63
C ALA A 79 -2.92 -9.56 33.90
N GLU A 80 -4.16 -9.62 33.43
CA GLU A 80 -5.09 -10.73 33.67
C GLU A 80 -4.98 -11.85 32.63
N TRP A 81 -4.69 -11.52 31.37
CA TRP A 81 -4.72 -12.46 30.26
C TRP A 81 -3.36 -13.09 30.00
N ALA A 82 -3.37 -14.33 29.51
CA ALA A 82 -2.16 -15.10 29.19
C ALA A 82 -2.05 -15.46 27.70
N ASP A 83 -3.09 -15.21 26.90
CA ASP A 83 -3.07 -15.52 25.47
C ASP A 83 -2.06 -14.59 24.75
N PRO A 84 -1.02 -15.14 24.10
CA PRO A 84 0.04 -14.33 23.51
C PRO A 84 -0.41 -13.49 22.31
N VAL A 85 -1.45 -13.92 21.58
CA VAL A 85 -2.01 -13.16 20.45
C VAL A 85 -2.75 -11.93 20.98
N LEU A 86 -3.56 -12.12 22.01
CA LEU A 86 -4.28 -11.02 22.66
C LEU A 86 -3.33 -10.05 23.36
N LEU A 87 -2.31 -10.54 24.06
CA LEU A 87 -1.30 -9.69 24.70
C LEU A 87 -0.51 -8.85 23.69
N LYS A 88 -0.15 -9.44 22.54
CA LYS A 88 0.48 -8.69 21.44
C LYS A 88 -0.44 -7.61 20.89
N GLU A 89 -1.72 -7.90 20.73
CA GLU A 89 -2.71 -6.91 20.27
C GLU A 89 -2.91 -5.79 21.28
N ILE A 90 -2.98 -6.11 22.58
CA ILE A 90 -3.08 -5.14 23.66
C ILE A 90 -1.88 -4.19 23.65
N ALA A 91 -0.66 -4.73 23.55
CA ALA A 91 0.56 -3.93 23.46
C ALA A 91 0.55 -2.98 22.25
N TYR A 92 0.04 -3.45 21.11
CA TYR A 92 -0.17 -2.60 19.94
C TYR A 92 -1.19 -1.48 20.21
N LEU A 93 -2.37 -1.81 20.74
CA LEU A 93 -3.42 -0.82 21.06
C LEU A 93 -2.98 0.20 22.12
N GLN A 94 -2.04 -0.16 23.00
CA GLN A 94 -1.42 0.75 23.96
C GLN A 94 -0.49 1.79 23.30
N THR A 95 -0.14 1.65 22.03
CA THR A 95 0.69 2.63 21.29
C THR A 95 -0.01 3.21 20.06
N ALA A 96 -1.12 2.61 19.65
CA ALA A 96 -1.91 3.05 18.51
C ALA A 96 -2.52 4.45 18.70
N ALA A 97 -2.79 5.12 17.59
CA ALA A 97 -3.50 6.39 17.60
C ALA A 97 -4.91 6.20 18.20
N PRO A 98 -5.45 7.18 18.97
CA PRO A 98 -6.78 7.08 19.53
C PRO A 98 -7.87 6.78 18.49
N SER A 99 -7.74 7.36 17.29
CA SER A 99 -8.65 7.12 16.17
C SER A 99 -8.74 5.64 15.80
N TYR A 100 -7.63 4.90 15.78
CA TYR A 100 -7.63 3.47 15.47
C TYR A 100 -8.41 2.67 16.51
N LEU A 101 -8.15 2.91 17.80
CA LEU A 101 -8.88 2.25 18.89
C LEU A 101 -10.39 2.51 18.78
N PHE A 102 -10.78 3.75 18.45
CA PHE A 102 -12.18 4.11 18.24
C PHE A 102 -12.81 3.40 17.05
N HIS A 103 -12.18 3.50 15.88
CA HIS A 103 -12.74 2.96 14.65
C HIS A 103 -12.75 1.42 14.65
N GLU A 104 -11.79 0.77 15.30
CA GLU A 104 -11.61 -0.67 15.18
C GLU A 104 -12.23 -1.45 16.34
N TYR A 105 -12.03 -1.02 17.60
CA TYR A 105 -12.44 -1.77 18.80
C TYR A 105 -13.63 -1.15 19.54
N LEU A 106 -13.85 0.16 19.42
CA LEU A 106 -14.95 0.85 20.11
C LEU A 106 -16.08 1.28 19.18
N ALA A 107 -15.99 1.00 17.87
CA ALA A 107 -17.06 1.28 16.93
C ALA A 107 -18.33 0.52 17.32
N ASP A 108 -19.51 1.11 17.12
CA ASP A 108 -20.77 0.44 17.47
C ASP A 108 -21.02 -0.80 16.60
N HIS A 109 -20.58 -0.72 15.35
CA HIS A 109 -20.57 -1.82 14.41
C HIS A 109 -19.13 -2.16 14.02
N ASN A 110 -18.80 -3.43 14.15
CA ASN A 110 -17.69 -4.09 13.47
C ASN A 110 -18.12 -5.56 13.34
N ALA A 111 -18.56 -5.95 12.15
CA ALA A 111 -19.01 -7.29 11.85
C ALA A 111 -18.02 -7.94 10.87
N PRO A 112 -16.99 -8.64 11.39
CA PRO A 112 -16.19 -9.54 10.59
C PRO A 112 -17.07 -10.60 9.94
N MET A 113 -16.75 -10.98 8.70
CA MET A 113 -17.45 -12.04 7.97
C MET A 113 -16.47 -12.92 7.21
N SER A 114 -16.86 -14.15 6.91
CA SER A 114 -16.08 -15.00 6.02
C SER A 114 -16.11 -14.47 4.59
N PHE A 115 -15.09 -14.82 3.80
CA PHE A 115 -15.09 -14.47 2.38
C PHE A 115 -16.25 -15.13 1.62
N GLY A 116 -16.65 -16.35 2.01
CA GLY A 116 -17.82 -17.03 1.46
C GLY A 116 -19.13 -16.26 1.68
N GLU A 117 -19.37 -15.75 2.89
CA GLU A 117 -20.54 -14.91 3.20
C GLU A 117 -20.53 -13.61 2.38
N PHE A 118 -19.37 -12.97 2.24
CA PHE A 118 -19.23 -11.78 1.40
C PHE A 118 -19.55 -12.10 -0.07
N SER A 119 -19.00 -13.20 -0.61
CA SER A 119 -19.26 -13.63 -1.99
C SER A 119 -20.74 -13.91 -2.23
N ALA A 120 -21.42 -14.59 -1.30
CA ALA A 120 -22.84 -14.87 -1.40
C ALA A 120 -23.68 -13.58 -1.44
N GLN A 121 -23.29 -12.54 -0.69
CA GLN A 121 -23.95 -11.22 -0.77
C GLN A 121 -23.75 -10.60 -2.16
N LEU A 122 -22.56 -10.69 -2.76
CA LEU A 122 -22.34 -10.17 -4.11
C LEU A 122 -23.29 -10.79 -5.13
N ASP A 123 -23.47 -12.11 -5.08
CA ASP A 123 -24.34 -12.84 -5.99
C ASP A 123 -25.80 -12.36 -5.89
N VAL A 124 -26.31 -12.17 -4.66
CA VAL A 124 -27.66 -11.63 -4.40
C VAL A 124 -27.86 -10.25 -5.03
N HIS A 125 -26.82 -9.41 -5.02
CA HIS A 125 -26.86 -8.07 -5.61
C HIS A 125 -26.49 -8.03 -7.10
N GLY A 126 -26.33 -9.18 -7.76
CA GLY A 126 -25.93 -9.25 -9.17
C GLY A 126 -24.56 -8.62 -9.43
N LEU A 127 -23.67 -8.76 -8.45
CA LEU A 127 -22.26 -8.41 -8.48
C LEU A 127 -21.43 -9.70 -8.50
N ARG A 128 -20.13 -9.58 -8.74
CA ARG A 128 -19.20 -10.71 -8.73
C ARG A 128 -17.83 -10.28 -8.25
N TYR A 129 -17.15 -11.15 -7.51
CA TYR A 129 -15.75 -11.00 -7.15
C TYR A 129 -14.83 -11.11 -8.37
N VAL A 130 -13.81 -10.25 -8.46
CA VAL A 130 -12.82 -10.24 -9.55
C VAL A 130 -11.43 -10.60 -9.04
N GLY A 131 -11.06 -10.11 -7.86
CA GLY A 131 -9.73 -10.27 -7.31
C GLY A 131 -9.52 -9.50 -6.02
N GLU A 132 -8.28 -9.49 -5.55
CA GLU A 132 -7.87 -8.88 -4.28
C GLU A 132 -6.84 -7.79 -4.58
N ALA A 133 -6.98 -6.63 -3.93
CA ALA A 133 -6.05 -5.51 -4.09
C ALA A 133 -4.91 -5.54 -3.06
N GLY A 134 -4.93 -6.49 -2.11
CA GLY A 134 -3.87 -6.71 -1.14
C GLY A 134 -2.79 -7.71 -1.57
N PRO A 135 -1.68 -7.77 -0.80
CA PRO A 135 -0.62 -8.71 -1.03
C PRO A 135 -1.11 -10.13 -0.81
N ARG A 136 -0.59 -11.05 -1.61
CA ARG A 136 -0.84 -12.47 -1.56
C ARG A 136 0.37 -13.17 -0.97
N ARG A 137 0.18 -13.87 0.14
CA ARG A 137 1.22 -14.66 0.82
C ARG A 137 1.32 -16.09 0.33
N ALA A 138 0.41 -16.49 -0.56
CA ALA A 138 0.39 -17.79 -1.20
C ALA A 138 -0.09 -17.63 -2.66
N VAL A 139 0.51 -18.41 -3.55
CA VAL A 139 0.01 -18.62 -4.91
C VAL A 139 -0.74 -19.94 -4.90
N VAL A 140 -1.95 -19.95 -5.42
CA VAL A 140 -2.76 -21.16 -5.52
C VAL A 140 -2.66 -21.71 -6.93
N GLU A 141 -2.31 -22.98 -7.01
CA GLU A 141 -2.41 -23.76 -8.23
C GLU A 141 -3.65 -24.65 -8.14
N LEU A 142 -4.55 -24.53 -9.10
CA LEU A 142 -5.75 -25.37 -9.18
C LEU A 142 -5.42 -26.65 -9.96
N GLU A 143 -5.24 -27.76 -9.26
CA GLU A 143 -5.03 -29.09 -9.86
C GLU A 143 -6.21 -29.49 -10.75
N ASP A 144 -6.00 -30.23 -11.84
CA ASP A 144 -7.09 -30.73 -12.70
C ASP A 144 -8.10 -29.66 -13.18
N ALA A 145 -7.65 -28.41 -13.35
CA ALA A 145 -8.50 -27.32 -13.81
C ALA A 145 -8.76 -27.35 -15.33
N GLN A 146 -8.09 -28.24 -16.06
CA GLN A 146 -8.20 -28.33 -17.52
C GLN A 146 -9.60 -28.79 -17.95
N GLY A 147 -10.24 -28.01 -18.82
CA GLY A 147 -11.58 -28.32 -19.35
C GLY A 147 -12.75 -27.95 -18.44
N LEU A 148 -12.51 -27.37 -17.26
CA LEU A 148 -13.58 -26.82 -16.44
C LEU A 148 -14.22 -25.60 -17.10
N ILE A 149 -15.54 -25.46 -16.95
CA ILE A 149 -16.23 -24.23 -17.33
C ILE A 149 -15.83 -23.08 -16.37
N PRO A 150 -15.89 -21.81 -16.82
CA PRO A 150 -15.43 -20.66 -16.04
C PRO A 150 -16.06 -20.56 -14.64
N GLU A 151 -17.33 -20.91 -14.50
CA GLU A 151 -18.06 -20.88 -13.23
C GLU A 151 -17.53 -21.92 -12.23
N SER A 152 -17.23 -23.13 -12.69
CA SER A 152 -16.64 -24.18 -11.85
C SER A 152 -15.21 -23.82 -11.43
N MET A 153 -14.44 -23.21 -12.32
CA MET A 153 -13.10 -22.69 -12.00
C MET A 153 -13.18 -21.58 -10.93
N ALA A 154 -14.14 -20.66 -11.07
CA ALA A 154 -14.37 -19.60 -10.08
C ALA A 154 -14.78 -20.15 -8.72
N GLY A 155 -15.63 -21.18 -8.69
CA GLY A 155 -16.02 -21.86 -7.44
C GLY A 155 -14.81 -22.47 -6.72
N ARG A 156 -13.97 -23.24 -7.42
CA ARG A 156 -12.74 -23.80 -6.84
C ARG A 156 -11.76 -22.73 -6.39
N TRP A 157 -11.71 -21.61 -7.10
CA TRP A 157 -10.88 -20.48 -6.73
C TRP A 157 -11.37 -19.81 -5.44
N LEU A 158 -12.69 -19.60 -5.32
CA LEU A 158 -13.34 -19.11 -4.10
C LEU A 158 -13.03 -20.01 -2.90
N ASP A 159 -13.16 -21.33 -3.06
CA ASP A 159 -12.87 -22.30 -2.00
C ASP A 159 -11.41 -22.20 -1.53
N ALA A 160 -10.47 -22.09 -2.47
CA ALA A 160 -9.05 -21.92 -2.15
C ALA A 160 -8.77 -20.58 -1.43
N GLU A 161 -9.42 -19.49 -1.83
CA GLU A 161 -9.33 -18.21 -1.14
C GLU A 161 -9.87 -18.25 0.29
N CYS A 162 -11.01 -18.92 0.50
CA CYS A 162 -11.56 -19.15 1.85
C CYS A 162 -10.59 -19.96 2.71
N ALA A 163 -10.05 -21.07 2.18
CA ALA A 163 -9.09 -21.89 2.90
C ALA A 163 -7.80 -21.13 3.26
N LEU A 164 -7.35 -20.23 2.37
CA LEU A 164 -6.20 -19.37 2.64
C LEU A 164 -6.47 -18.35 3.76
N ASP A 165 -7.69 -17.82 3.86
CA ASP A 165 -8.03 -16.93 4.98
C ASP A 165 -7.89 -17.62 6.32
N ASP A 166 -8.43 -18.83 6.43
CA ASP A 166 -8.36 -19.63 7.64
C ASP A 166 -6.91 -20.01 7.96
N ALA A 167 -6.15 -20.47 6.96
CA ALA A 167 -4.76 -20.88 7.13
C ALA A 167 -3.83 -19.72 7.54
N LEU A 168 -4.09 -18.51 7.03
CA LEU A 168 -3.26 -17.33 7.26
C LEU A 168 -3.78 -16.42 8.38
N GLY A 169 -4.94 -16.74 8.97
CA GLY A 169 -5.62 -15.86 9.92
C GLY A 169 -5.87 -14.47 9.33
N THR A 170 -6.33 -14.40 8.07
CA THR A 170 -6.55 -13.13 7.38
C THR A 170 -7.50 -12.27 8.20
N ARG A 171 -7.05 -11.05 8.56
CA ARG A 171 -7.86 -10.10 9.34
C ARG A 171 -8.69 -9.16 8.47
N PHE A 172 -8.23 -8.89 7.25
CA PHE A 172 -8.78 -7.82 6.43
C PHE A 172 -8.60 -8.12 4.94
N ARG A 173 -9.68 -7.99 4.17
CA ARG A 173 -9.70 -8.14 2.71
C ARG A 173 -9.96 -6.82 2.02
N ARG A 174 -9.49 -6.70 0.78
CA ARG A 174 -9.70 -5.55 -0.12
C ARG A 174 -10.17 -6.08 -1.47
N ALA A 175 -11.41 -6.56 -1.46
CA ALA A 175 -12.02 -7.21 -2.61
C ALA A 175 -12.29 -6.20 -3.73
N LEU A 176 -11.91 -6.59 -4.95
CA LEU A 176 -12.33 -5.96 -6.18
C LEU A 176 -13.55 -6.70 -6.72
N ILE A 177 -14.61 -5.96 -6.99
CA ILE A 177 -15.90 -6.49 -7.46
C ILE A 177 -16.34 -5.78 -8.73
N ALA A 178 -17.09 -6.49 -9.56
CA ALA A 178 -17.68 -5.99 -10.80
C ALA A 178 -19.17 -6.36 -10.87
N ARG A 179 -19.82 -5.96 -11.97
CA ARG A 179 -21.17 -6.42 -12.30
C ARG A 179 -21.17 -7.93 -12.54
N GLY A 180 -22.28 -8.62 -12.24
CA GLY A 180 -22.38 -10.08 -12.31
C GLY A 180 -22.19 -10.70 -13.70
N ASN A 181 -22.21 -9.89 -14.77
CA ASN A 181 -21.89 -10.32 -16.13
C ASN A 181 -20.41 -10.11 -16.52
N ALA A 182 -19.56 -9.68 -15.58
CA ALA A 182 -18.11 -9.63 -15.79
C ALA A 182 -17.52 -11.05 -15.88
N PRO A 183 -16.34 -11.20 -16.52
CA PRO A 183 -15.62 -12.47 -16.53
C PRO A 183 -15.44 -13.03 -15.11
N CYS A 184 -15.49 -14.35 -15.00
CA CYS A 184 -15.24 -15.05 -13.74
C CYS A 184 -13.85 -14.71 -13.18
N ALA A 185 -13.74 -14.57 -11.86
CA ALA A 185 -12.45 -14.50 -11.19
C ALA A 185 -11.61 -15.74 -11.50
N GLN A 186 -10.32 -15.52 -11.67
CA GLN A 186 -9.31 -16.56 -11.89
C GLN A 186 -8.09 -16.28 -11.02
N PRO A 187 -7.30 -17.31 -10.69
CA PRO A 187 -5.99 -17.11 -10.09
C PRO A 187 -5.12 -16.17 -10.95
N PRO A 188 -4.30 -15.30 -10.33
CA PRO A 188 -3.37 -14.45 -11.07
C PRO A 188 -2.35 -15.30 -11.84
N LYS A 189 -1.95 -14.82 -13.01
CA LYS A 189 -1.09 -15.55 -13.96
C LYS A 189 0.16 -14.75 -14.28
N ALA A 190 1.31 -15.41 -14.26
CA ALA A 190 2.60 -14.77 -14.49
C ALA A 190 2.75 -14.19 -15.90
N GLU A 191 2.02 -14.72 -16.89
CA GLU A 191 2.01 -14.25 -18.28
C GLU A 191 1.60 -12.77 -18.38
N GLY A 192 0.67 -12.34 -17.51
CA GLY A 192 0.16 -10.97 -17.49
C GLY A 192 1.20 -9.92 -17.09
N LEU A 193 2.33 -10.31 -16.49
CA LEU A 193 3.39 -9.39 -16.09
C LEU A 193 3.99 -8.61 -17.27
N SER A 194 3.99 -9.21 -18.45
CA SER A 194 4.54 -8.60 -19.66
C SER A 194 3.78 -7.35 -20.13
N GLU A 195 2.53 -7.19 -19.70
CA GLU A 195 1.66 -6.07 -20.05
C GLU A 195 1.72 -4.93 -19.02
N LEU A 196 2.47 -5.10 -17.93
CA LEU A 196 2.49 -4.19 -16.80
C LEU A 196 3.78 -3.35 -16.77
N ALA A 197 3.74 -2.30 -15.96
CA ALA A 197 4.91 -1.58 -15.50
C ALA A 197 5.08 -1.77 -13.99
N PHE A 198 6.29 -1.57 -13.48
CA PHE A 198 6.65 -1.89 -12.10
C PHE A 198 7.41 -0.73 -11.46
N TYR A 199 7.20 -0.54 -10.16
CA TYR A 199 7.96 0.42 -9.35
C TYR A 199 8.20 -0.14 -7.95
N ALA A 200 9.28 0.29 -7.33
CA ALA A 200 9.61 -0.06 -5.95
C ALA A 200 10.51 1.02 -5.33
N ASP A 201 10.17 1.47 -4.13
CA ASP A 201 11.03 2.33 -3.31
C ASP A 201 11.80 1.43 -2.34
N LEU A 202 12.94 0.92 -2.79
CA LEU A 202 13.75 -0.05 -2.04
C LEU A 202 15.21 0.39 -2.03
N ALA A 203 15.88 0.22 -0.89
CA ALA A 203 17.33 0.38 -0.75
C ALA A 203 17.96 -0.97 -0.37
N CYS A 204 19.21 -1.17 -0.77
CA CYS A 204 20.02 -2.30 -0.32
C CYS A 204 21.33 -1.73 0.23
N ASP A 205 21.62 -2.01 1.50
CA ASP A 205 22.82 -1.53 2.18
C ASP A 205 24.00 -2.53 2.07
N GLU A 206 23.77 -3.67 1.42
CA GLU A 206 24.75 -4.73 1.20
C GLU A 206 25.49 -4.53 -0.14
N GLU A 207 26.70 -5.08 -0.26
CA GLU A 207 27.37 -5.19 -1.56
C GLU A 207 26.59 -6.19 -2.44
N LEU A 208 26.16 -5.73 -3.61
CA LEU A 208 25.27 -6.49 -4.48
C LEU A 208 26.01 -7.63 -5.20
N ASP A 209 25.54 -8.86 -4.99
CA ASP A 209 25.98 -10.05 -5.71
C ASP A 209 24.95 -10.41 -6.79
N LEU A 210 25.30 -10.10 -8.04
CA LEU A 210 24.52 -10.43 -9.22
C LEU A 210 25.06 -11.68 -9.96
N GLN A 211 26.09 -12.32 -9.42
CA GLN A 211 26.68 -13.55 -9.98
C GLN A 211 26.01 -14.79 -9.40
N HIS A 212 25.58 -14.74 -8.14
CA HIS A 212 25.03 -15.88 -7.42
C HIS A 212 23.59 -15.66 -6.95
N ASP A 213 22.89 -16.78 -6.79
CA ASP A 213 21.56 -16.87 -6.22
C ASP A 213 21.63 -16.97 -4.68
N ASN A 214 22.17 -15.94 -4.04
CA ASN A 214 22.25 -15.81 -2.59
C ASN A 214 21.24 -14.77 -2.08
N GLU A 215 20.74 -14.96 -0.87
CA GLU A 215 19.81 -14.02 -0.24
C GLU A 215 20.46 -12.65 0.00
N GLN A 216 19.75 -11.58 -0.39
CA GLN A 216 20.11 -10.20 -0.06
C GLN A 216 18.88 -9.41 0.39
N SER A 217 19.08 -8.50 1.33
CA SER A 217 18.00 -7.73 1.94
C SER A 217 17.76 -6.40 1.24
N PHE A 218 16.50 -6.14 0.89
CA PHE A 218 16.03 -4.85 0.40
C PHE A 218 15.07 -4.23 1.41
N VAL A 219 15.24 -2.96 1.74
CA VAL A 219 14.46 -2.26 2.76
C VAL A 219 13.69 -1.10 2.12
N ASN A 220 12.40 -0.99 2.42
CA ASN A 220 11.60 0.16 2.00
C ASN A 220 11.67 1.31 3.03
N PRO A 221 11.19 2.53 2.70
CA PRO A 221 11.22 3.65 3.66
C PRO A 221 10.44 3.42 4.96
N THR A 222 9.51 2.46 5.00
CA THR A 222 8.77 2.10 6.21
C THR A 222 9.51 1.08 7.08
N GLY A 223 10.72 0.65 6.68
CA GLY A 223 11.54 -0.30 7.42
C GLY A 223 11.18 -1.78 7.19
N ASN A 224 10.34 -2.09 6.21
CA ASN A 224 10.05 -3.48 5.85
C ASN A 224 11.20 -4.05 5.04
N THR A 225 11.64 -5.24 5.42
CA THR A 225 12.70 -5.99 4.74
C THR A 225 12.11 -7.04 3.81
N PHE A 226 12.62 -7.09 2.58
CA PHE A 226 12.28 -8.06 1.55
C PHE A 226 13.56 -8.81 1.16
N VAL A 227 13.55 -10.13 1.34
CA VAL A 227 14.68 -10.98 0.99
C VAL A 227 14.55 -11.44 -0.46
N VAL A 228 15.58 -11.22 -1.27
CA VAL A 228 15.61 -11.58 -2.68
C VAL A 228 16.85 -12.42 -2.97
N ALA A 229 16.64 -13.66 -3.44
CA ALA A 229 17.73 -14.58 -3.76
C ALA A 229 18.10 -14.57 -5.26
N ASP A 230 17.12 -14.46 -6.15
CA ASP A 230 17.33 -14.57 -7.60
C ASP A 230 18.15 -13.39 -8.13
N ALA A 231 19.29 -13.66 -8.77
CA ALA A 231 20.22 -12.63 -9.25
C ALA A 231 19.58 -11.65 -10.26
N LEU A 232 18.65 -12.12 -11.09
CA LEU A 232 17.94 -11.27 -12.06
C LEU A 232 16.92 -10.37 -11.35
N ALA A 233 16.23 -10.90 -10.34
CA ALA A 233 15.34 -10.11 -9.50
C ALA A 233 16.09 -9.01 -8.72
N LYS A 234 17.30 -9.28 -8.22
CA LYS A 234 18.14 -8.24 -7.58
C LYS A 234 18.50 -7.13 -8.56
N ALA A 235 18.96 -7.47 -9.77
CA ALA A 235 19.24 -6.50 -10.82
C ALA A 235 18.00 -5.66 -11.17
N ALA A 236 16.82 -6.29 -11.19
CA ALA A 236 15.56 -5.62 -11.40
C ALA A 236 15.21 -4.65 -10.25
N MET A 237 15.45 -5.00 -8.99
CA MET A 237 15.23 -4.10 -7.85
C MET A 237 16.10 -2.85 -7.92
N ILE A 238 17.37 -3.00 -8.32
CA ILE A 238 18.27 -1.86 -8.52
C ILE A 238 17.72 -0.93 -9.61
N ALA A 239 17.35 -1.50 -10.76
CA ALA A 239 16.75 -0.74 -11.86
C ALA A 239 15.51 0.04 -11.40
N LEU A 240 14.62 -0.59 -10.63
CA LEU A 240 13.43 0.06 -10.09
C LEU A 240 13.77 1.15 -9.08
N SER A 241 14.72 0.92 -8.17
CA SER A 241 15.10 1.91 -7.15
C SER A 241 15.73 3.16 -7.76
N SER A 242 16.54 2.99 -8.82
CA SER A 242 17.14 4.09 -9.57
C SER A 242 16.10 4.87 -10.38
N ALA A 243 15.05 4.20 -10.89
CA ALA A 243 13.99 4.85 -11.65
C ALA A 243 12.87 5.46 -10.77
N TYR A 244 12.78 5.05 -9.51
CA TYR A 244 11.72 5.49 -8.59
C TYR A 244 11.72 7.02 -8.42
N PRO A 245 10.55 7.70 -8.52
CA PRO A 245 9.18 7.19 -8.41
C PRO A 245 8.57 6.67 -9.72
N GLN A 246 9.28 6.74 -10.85
CA GLN A 246 8.76 6.27 -12.14
C GLN A 246 8.61 4.74 -12.15
N ALA A 247 7.79 4.24 -13.07
CA ALA A 247 7.61 2.81 -13.27
C ALA A 247 8.26 2.40 -14.58
N LEU A 248 8.96 1.26 -14.57
CA LEU A 248 9.54 0.67 -15.77
C LEU A 248 8.55 -0.33 -16.37
N ARG A 249 8.27 -0.24 -17.67
CA ARG A 249 7.50 -1.29 -18.38
C ARG A 249 8.29 -2.58 -18.35
N TYR A 250 7.62 -3.73 -18.44
CA TYR A 250 8.32 -5.02 -18.40
C TYR A 250 9.49 -5.11 -19.39
N ALA A 251 9.30 -4.65 -20.63
CA ALA A 251 10.37 -4.64 -21.64
C ALA A 251 11.57 -3.76 -21.24
N ASP A 252 11.31 -2.56 -20.70
CA ASP A 252 12.35 -1.62 -20.26
C ASP A 252 13.08 -2.15 -19.02
N LEU A 253 12.36 -2.84 -18.13
CA LEU A 253 12.93 -3.53 -16.98
C LEU A 253 13.90 -4.63 -17.41
N ILE A 254 13.53 -5.48 -18.39
CA ILE A 254 14.44 -6.50 -18.94
C ILE A 254 15.69 -5.86 -19.54
N ALA A 255 15.53 -4.76 -20.30
CA ALA A 255 16.67 -4.04 -20.85
C ALA A 255 17.59 -3.46 -19.76
N ALA A 256 17.02 -2.91 -18.68
CA ALA A 256 17.77 -2.39 -17.54
C ALA A 256 18.51 -3.50 -16.78
N ILE A 257 17.89 -4.67 -16.58
CA ILE A 257 18.56 -5.86 -16.00
C ILE A 257 19.79 -6.22 -16.83
N HIS A 258 19.69 -6.26 -18.15
CA HIS A 258 20.83 -6.55 -19.02
C HIS A 258 21.92 -5.47 -18.97
N ALA A 259 21.54 -4.20 -18.80
CA ALA A 259 22.51 -3.11 -18.64
C ALA A 259 23.29 -3.24 -17.33
N ILE A 260 22.58 -3.41 -16.21
CA ILE A 260 23.18 -3.56 -14.88
C ILE A 260 24.08 -4.79 -14.82
N ARG A 261 23.64 -5.94 -15.35
CA ARG A 261 24.50 -7.15 -15.37
C ARG A 261 25.81 -6.94 -16.13
N ARG A 262 25.78 -6.20 -17.24
CA ARG A 262 26.99 -5.88 -18.01
C ARG A 262 27.94 -4.97 -17.23
N GLU A 263 27.39 -3.99 -16.51
CA GLU A 263 28.17 -3.10 -15.64
C GLU A 263 28.87 -3.88 -14.51
N PHE A 264 28.20 -4.87 -13.94
CA PHE A 264 28.75 -5.78 -12.93
C PHE A 264 29.61 -6.92 -13.50
N GLY A 265 29.89 -6.93 -14.81
CA GLY A 265 30.71 -7.96 -15.46
C GLY A 265 30.10 -9.37 -15.47
N VAL A 266 28.80 -9.49 -15.20
CA VAL A 266 28.09 -10.78 -15.14
C VAL A 266 27.79 -11.25 -16.56
N THR A 267 28.24 -12.45 -16.90
CA THR A 267 28.02 -13.09 -18.21
C THR A 267 27.04 -14.27 -18.08
N GLY A 268 26.47 -14.72 -19.19
CA GLY A 268 25.57 -15.89 -19.23
C GLY A 268 24.14 -15.58 -19.66
N VAL A 269 23.44 -16.64 -20.06
CA VAL A 269 22.07 -16.58 -20.60
C VAL A 269 21.07 -16.23 -19.52
N VAL A 270 20.12 -15.36 -19.84
CA VAL A 270 18.98 -15.04 -18.99
C VAL A 270 17.90 -16.11 -19.16
N ASP A 271 17.59 -16.83 -18.09
CA ASP A 271 16.40 -17.68 -18.04
C ASP A 271 15.16 -16.81 -17.77
N ALA A 272 14.50 -16.41 -18.86
CA ALA A 272 13.33 -15.54 -18.80
C ALA A 272 12.12 -16.20 -18.10
N ALA A 273 12.00 -17.53 -18.15
CA ALA A 273 10.89 -18.23 -17.50
C ALA A 273 11.10 -18.23 -15.98
N ARG A 274 12.31 -18.56 -15.53
CA ARG A 274 12.69 -18.51 -14.13
C ARG A 274 12.55 -17.09 -13.55
N PHE A 275 13.07 -16.08 -14.25
CA PHE A 275 12.90 -14.68 -13.82
C PHE A 275 11.42 -14.31 -13.68
N LYS A 276 10.59 -14.67 -14.66
CA LYS A 276 9.17 -14.33 -14.62
C LYS A 276 8.46 -14.93 -13.41
N LEU A 277 8.78 -16.16 -13.02
CA LEU A 277 8.22 -16.80 -11.81
C LEU A 277 8.70 -16.12 -10.53
N ALA A 278 10.01 -15.86 -10.40
CA ALA A 278 10.56 -15.12 -9.25
C ALA A 278 9.95 -13.71 -9.14
N TRP A 279 9.81 -13.03 -10.28
CA TRP A 279 9.19 -11.71 -10.36
C TRP A 279 7.70 -11.74 -9.99
N PHE A 280 6.97 -12.76 -10.45
CA PHE A 280 5.58 -12.95 -10.11
C PHE A 280 5.36 -13.11 -8.61
N ALA A 281 6.23 -13.85 -7.92
CA ALA A 281 6.17 -13.97 -6.47
C ALA A 281 6.35 -12.60 -5.78
N LEU A 282 7.36 -11.83 -6.18
CA LEU A 282 7.65 -10.51 -5.62
C LEU A 282 6.54 -9.47 -5.88
N VAL A 283 5.91 -9.54 -7.05
CA VAL A 283 4.74 -8.72 -7.37
C VAL A 283 3.52 -9.15 -6.55
N SER A 284 3.28 -10.46 -6.42
CA SER A 284 2.15 -11.01 -5.67
C SER A 284 2.22 -10.66 -4.19
N THR A 285 3.41 -10.68 -3.58
CA THR A 285 3.61 -10.29 -2.18
C THR A 285 3.65 -8.78 -1.95
N HIS A 286 3.52 -7.98 -3.01
CA HIS A 286 3.71 -6.54 -2.99
C HIS A 286 5.10 -6.13 -2.45
N SER A 287 6.13 -6.91 -2.75
CA SER A 287 7.52 -6.45 -2.64
C SER A 287 7.83 -5.46 -3.78
N VAL A 288 7.20 -5.67 -4.93
CA VAL A 288 7.20 -4.76 -6.08
C VAL A 288 5.76 -4.40 -6.42
N MET A 289 5.51 -3.13 -6.74
CA MET A 289 4.18 -2.67 -7.13
C MET A 289 3.98 -2.75 -8.64
N PRO A 290 2.92 -3.42 -9.13
CA PRO A 290 2.52 -3.34 -10.52
C PRO A 290 1.69 -2.07 -10.78
N THR A 291 1.73 -1.59 -12.00
CA THR A 291 0.87 -0.51 -12.50
C THR A 291 0.62 -0.66 -13.99
N LEU A 292 -0.41 0.02 -14.51
CA LEU A 292 -0.68 0.03 -15.94
C LEU A 292 0.33 0.95 -16.65
N PRO A 293 0.90 0.52 -17.79
CA PRO A 293 1.77 1.39 -18.56
C PRO A 293 1.07 2.66 -19.02
N GLY A 294 1.75 3.80 -18.94
CA GLY A 294 1.20 5.09 -19.39
C GLY A 294 0.12 5.69 -18.47
N HIS A 295 -0.11 5.12 -17.27
CA HIS A 295 -1.06 5.68 -16.30
C HIS A 295 -0.50 6.86 -15.47
N ALA A 296 0.71 7.35 -15.79
CA ALA A 296 1.21 8.57 -15.19
C ALA A 296 0.44 9.76 -15.79
N ALA A 297 -0.59 10.25 -15.10
CA ALA A 297 -1.34 11.44 -15.50
C ALA A 297 -0.48 12.72 -15.50
N LEU A 298 0.73 12.65 -14.93
CA LEU A 298 1.70 13.72 -14.80
C LEU A 298 3.07 13.22 -15.27
N ALA A 299 3.80 14.06 -16.00
CA ALA A 299 5.22 13.84 -16.29
C ALA A 299 6.01 14.10 -15.00
N ILE A 300 6.58 13.03 -14.42
CA ILE A 300 7.21 13.09 -13.11
C ILE A 300 8.70 13.32 -13.28
N ALA A 301 9.19 14.37 -12.64
CA ALA A 301 10.59 14.73 -12.73
C ALA A 301 11.48 13.65 -12.10
N ASN A 302 12.63 13.41 -12.74
CA ASN A 302 13.67 12.47 -12.30
C ASN A 302 14.74 13.18 -11.47
N GLU A 303 14.76 14.52 -11.50
CA GLU A 303 15.69 15.39 -10.82
C GLU A 303 15.01 16.71 -10.44
N PRO A 304 15.56 17.51 -9.52
CA PRO A 304 14.94 18.77 -9.11
C PRO A 304 14.77 19.81 -10.23
N GLY A 305 15.60 19.74 -11.27
CA GLY A 305 15.68 20.73 -12.33
C GLY A 305 16.23 22.09 -11.87
N SER A 306 16.37 23.02 -12.82
CA SER A 306 16.86 24.38 -12.52
C SER A 306 15.84 25.25 -11.76
N HIS A 307 14.56 24.95 -11.96
CA HIS A 307 13.42 25.62 -11.34
C HIS A 307 12.45 24.58 -10.80
N PRO A 308 12.64 24.11 -9.55
CA PRO A 308 11.86 23.01 -9.00
C PRO A 308 10.35 23.30 -9.03
N HIS A 309 9.60 22.33 -9.55
CA HIS A 309 8.17 22.44 -9.77
C HIS A 309 7.46 21.21 -9.18
N ALA A 310 6.57 21.45 -8.22
CA ALA A 310 5.73 20.44 -7.61
C ALA A 310 4.29 20.53 -8.11
N HIS A 311 3.61 19.39 -8.22
CA HIS A 311 2.22 19.38 -8.67
C HIS A 311 1.29 20.15 -7.70
N ALA A 312 0.24 20.76 -8.25
CA ALA A 312 -0.66 21.66 -7.53
C ALA A 312 -1.27 21.06 -6.25
N LEU A 313 -1.63 19.77 -6.27
CA LEU A 313 -2.19 19.09 -5.10
C LEU A 313 -1.20 19.04 -3.92
N ALA A 314 0.08 18.68 -4.15
CA ALA A 314 1.08 18.60 -3.09
C ALA A 314 1.34 19.98 -2.47
N ARG A 315 1.38 21.02 -3.30
CA ARG A 315 1.51 22.41 -2.83
C ARG A 315 0.32 22.84 -1.97
N LEU A 316 -0.90 22.53 -2.39
CA LEU A 316 -2.11 22.82 -1.63
C LEU A 316 -2.13 22.07 -0.29
N GLN A 317 -1.78 20.78 -0.29
CA GLN A 317 -1.70 19.96 0.93
C GLN A 317 -0.61 20.49 1.89
N ALA A 318 0.55 20.89 1.37
CA ALA A 318 1.60 21.49 2.19
C ALA A 318 1.18 22.82 2.83
N ALA A 319 0.38 23.63 2.13
CA ALA A 319 -0.18 24.88 2.64
C ALA A 319 -1.33 24.69 3.64
N THR A 320 -1.93 23.50 3.70
CA THR A 320 -3.10 23.21 4.54
C THR A 320 -2.66 22.56 5.86
N PRO A 321 -2.86 23.21 7.02
CA PRO A 321 -2.50 22.63 8.32
C PRO A 321 -3.20 21.29 8.58
N GLY A 322 -2.46 20.32 9.12
CA GLY A 322 -2.98 19.01 9.50
C GLY A 322 -3.18 18.01 8.34
N TRP A 323 -2.94 18.41 7.10
CA TRP A 323 -3.07 17.53 5.93
C TRP A 323 -1.74 16.88 5.57
N VAL A 324 -1.71 15.57 5.36
CA VAL A 324 -0.54 14.89 4.78
C VAL A 324 -0.40 15.24 3.29
N VAL A 325 0.83 15.25 2.78
CA VAL A 325 1.11 15.43 1.35
C VAL A 325 0.98 14.07 0.65
N SER A 326 0.50 14.07 -0.59
CA SER A 326 0.38 12.87 -1.41
C SER A 326 1.29 12.97 -2.63
N GLY A 327 2.18 12.00 -2.80
CA GLY A 327 2.93 11.81 -4.03
C GLY A 327 2.12 11.09 -5.10
N VAL A 328 2.71 10.93 -6.28
CA VAL A 328 2.06 10.31 -7.45
C VAL A 328 1.73 8.83 -7.30
N ARG A 329 2.31 8.16 -6.29
CA ARG A 329 1.98 6.77 -5.92
C ARG A 329 0.89 6.68 -4.86
N HIS A 330 0.21 7.79 -4.57
CA HIS A 330 -0.83 7.90 -3.54
C HIS A 330 -0.37 7.41 -2.15
N VAL A 331 0.92 7.61 -1.85
CA VAL A 331 1.52 7.37 -0.54
C VAL A 331 1.47 8.67 0.26
N ALA A 332 1.07 8.58 1.53
CA ALA A 332 1.08 9.70 2.45
C ALA A 332 2.53 10.05 2.84
N ILE A 333 2.87 11.32 2.71
CA ILE A 333 4.18 11.88 3.03
C ILE A 333 3.96 12.85 4.18
N ASP A 334 4.55 12.52 5.32
CA ASP A 334 4.64 13.45 6.44
C ASP A 334 5.82 14.39 6.22
N LEU A 335 5.56 15.69 6.30
CA LEU A 335 6.54 16.74 6.07
C LEU A 335 6.61 17.64 7.29
N ASP A 336 7.83 17.91 7.72
CA ASP A 336 8.09 18.92 8.73
C ASP A 336 7.73 20.34 8.23
N ALA A 337 7.74 21.30 9.14
CA ALA A 337 7.34 22.68 8.83
C ALA A 337 8.21 23.32 7.74
N ALA A 338 9.52 23.02 7.72
CA ALA A 338 10.44 23.60 6.74
C ALA A 338 10.23 23.00 5.34
N ALA A 339 10.09 21.67 5.24
CA ALA A 339 9.80 20.98 3.99
C ALA A 339 8.45 21.40 3.40
N ARG A 340 7.43 21.64 4.25
CA ARG A 340 6.15 22.21 3.81
C ARG A 340 6.30 23.59 3.19
N VAL A 341 7.06 24.48 3.83
CA VAL A 341 7.30 25.83 3.29
C VAL A 341 8.04 25.75 1.96
N LEU A 342 9.09 24.93 1.88
CA LEU A 342 9.83 24.72 0.63
C LEU A 342 8.89 24.23 -0.48
N LEU A 343 8.09 23.19 -0.22
CA LEU A 343 7.18 22.61 -1.20
C LEU A 343 6.14 23.61 -1.72
N GLN A 344 5.62 24.48 -0.86
CA GLN A 344 4.69 25.55 -1.26
C GLN A 344 5.31 26.52 -2.29
N ARG A 345 6.63 26.73 -2.24
CA ARG A 345 7.37 27.65 -3.10
C ARG A 345 7.83 27.03 -4.43
N MET A 346 7.70 25.71 -4.58
CA MET A 346 8.08 24.97 -5.80
C MET A 346 6.99 25.04 -6.87
N ASP A 347 6.74 26.23 -7.42
CA ASP A 347 5.79 26.48 -8.51
C ASP A 347 6.46 26.62 -9.89
N GLY A 348 7.75 26.27 -10.00
CA GLY A 348 8.53 26.42 -11.22
C GLY A 348 9.02 27.85 -11.49
N SER A 349 8.68 28.84 -10.66
CA SER A 349 9.15 30.23 -10.84
C SER A 349 10.47 30.55 -10.14
N ARG A 350 10.91 29.69 -9.21
CA ARG A 350 12.07 29.92 -8.36
C ARG A 350 13.17 28.92 -8.66
N ASN A 351 14.39 29.40 -8.83
CA ASN A 351 15.56 28.54 -8.83
C ASN A 351 16.01 28.18 -7.41
N GLN A 352 16.92 27.22 -7.30
CA GLN A 352 17.44 26.76 -6.01
C GLN A 352 18.03 27.90 -5.15
N ALA A 353 18.76 28.85 -5.74
CA ALA A 353 19.34 29.96 -4.99
C ALA A 353 18.27 30.89 -4.39
N MET A 354 17.14 31.09 -5.08
CA MET A 354 15.99 31.83 -4.55
C MET A 354 15.33 31.05 -3.40
N LEU A 355 15.12 29.74 -3.57
CA LEU A 355 14.56 28.88 -2.52
C LEU A 355 15.42 28.89 -1.25
N VAL A 356 16.74 28.82 -1.37
CA VAL A 356 17.67 28.91 -0.23
C VAL A 356 17.51 30.23 0.53
N ARG A 357 17.40 31.37 -0.18
CA ARG A 357 17.20 32.69 0.47
C ARG A 357 15.87 32.78 1.19
N GLU A 358 14.79 32.28 0.58
CA GLU A 358 13.46 32.27 1.20
C GLU A 358 13.43 31.37 2.44
N MET A 359 14.05 30.18 2.37
CA MET A 359 14.17 29.30 3.53
C MET A 359 15.05 29.90 4.63
N GLN A 360 16.06 30.69 4.29
CA GLN A 360 16.89 31.38 5.28
C GLN A 360 16.07 32.42 6.06
N ALA A 361 15.25 33.20 5.35
CA ALA A 361 14.36 34.18 5.97
C ALA A 361 13.33 33.49 6.90
N TYR A 362 12.69 32.42 6.42
CA TYR A 362 11.74 31.63 7.20
C TYR A 362 12.36 31.06 8.50
N LEU A 363 13.56 30.46 8.40
CA LEU A 363 14.24 29.91 9.57
C LEU A 363 14.70 31.00 10.55
N ALA A 364 15.12 32.16 10.04
CA ALA A 364 15.50 33.30 10.88
C ALA A 364 14.30 33.83 11.69
N GLU A 365 13.12 33.93 11.08
CA GLU A 365 11.87 34.29 11.78
C GLU A 365 11.50 33.27 12.86
N ALA A 366 11.81 31.98 12.64
CA ALA A 366 11.65 30.91 13.62
C ALA A 366 12.77 30.87 14.68
N GLY A 367 13.72 31.81 14.68
CA GLY A 367 14.85 31.84 15.62
C GLY A 367 15.92 30.76 15.38
N ILE A 368 15.92 30.14 14.20
CA ILE A 368 16.84 29.07 13.82
C ILE A 368 17.93 29.64 12.91
N ALA A 369 19.13 29.87 13.45
CA ALA A 369 20.29 30.27 12.67
C ALA A 369 20.97 29.06 12.00
N ARG A 370 21.28 29.17 10.71
CA ARG A 370 22.08 28.18 9.96
C ARG A 370 23.06 28.90 9.04
N SER A 371 24.21 28.27 8.77
CA SER A 371 25.12 28.82 7.76
C SER A 371 24.49 28.70 6.36
N PRO A 372 24.79 29.65 5.43
CA PRO A 372 24.26 29.58 4.07
C PRO A 372 24.61 28.28 3.34
N GLU A 373 25.82 27.76 3.55
CA GLU A 373 26.30 26.51 2.94
C GLU A 373 25.52 25.29 3.44
N GLN A 374 25.34 25.17 4.76
CA GLN A 374 24.56 24.08 5.36
C GLN A 374 23.09 24.14 4.93
N LEU A 375 22.54 25.34 4.76
CA LEU A 375 21.18 25.51 4.27
C LEU A 375 21.06 25.13 2.79
N ALA A 376 22.01 25.54 1.95
CA ALA A 376 22.03 25.16 0.54
C ALA A 376 22.09 23.64 0.36
N GLN A 377 22.98 22.95 1.08
CA GLN A 377 23.08 21.49 1.07
C GLN A 377 21.78 20.82 1.52
N ARG A 378 21.13 21.34 2.58
CA ARG A 378 19.87 20.78 3.06
C ARG A 378 18.69 21.02 2.10
N VAL A 379 18.62 22.19 1.47
CA VAL A 379 17.61 22.46 0.45
C VAL A 379 17.81 21.51 -0.73
N ASP A 380 19.06 21.30 -1.17
CA ASP A 380 19.38 20.34 -2.23
C ASP A 380 18.92 18.91 -1.90
N GLN A 381 19.29 18.42 -0.71
CA GLN A 381 18.86 17.12 -0.21
C GLN A 381 17.33 17.00 -0.16
N GLN A 382 16.65 18.03 0.34
CA GLN A 382 15.19 18.04 0.43
C GLN A 382 14.53 18.02 -0.95
N LEU A 383 15.10 18.73 -1.94
CA LEU A 383 14.59 18.71 -3.31
C LEU A 383 14.70 17.30 -3.91
N TRP A 384 15.84 16.61 -3.75
CA TRP A 384 15.99 15.22 -4.19
C TRP A 384 15.04 14.26 -3.47
N GLN A 385 14.79 14.46 -2.17
CA GLN A 385 13.80 13.68 -1.44
C GLN A 385 12.38 13.90 -2.00
N LEU A 386 12.00 15.14 -2.31
CA LEU A 386 10.69 15.47 -2.89
C LEU A 386 10.54 14.90 -4.31
N VAL A 387 11.62 14.88 -5.09
CA VAL A 387 11.67 14.17 -6.39
C VAL A 387 11.41 12.68 -6.18
N ARG A 388 12.15 12.03 -5.28
CA ARG A 388 11.98 10.60 -4.98
C ARG A 388 10.57 10.28 -4.48
N GLN A 389 9.97 11.16 -3.66
CA GLN A 389 8.60 11.04 -3.18
C GLN A 389 7.54 11.27 -4.27
N GLY A 390 7.95 11.66 -5.47
CA GLY A 390 7.08 11.84 -6.62
C GLY A 390 6.10 12.97 -6.45
N VAL A 391 6.54 14.09 -5.87
CA VAL A 391 5.76 15.34 -5.86
C VAL A 391 6.22 16.33 -6.94
N CYS A 392 7.44 16.17 -7.46
CA CYS A 392 8.00 17.00 -8.52
C CYS A 392 7.53 16.56 -9.91
N ILE A 393 7.28 17.52 -10.79
CA ILE A 393 6.84 17.32 -12.17
C ILE A 393 7.79 18.01 -13.14
N ASP A 394 7.85 17.52 -14.37
CA ASP A 394 8.62 18.17 -15.43
C ASP A 394 8.03 19.55 -15.75
N SER A 395 8.90 20.54 -15.89
CA SER A 395 8.56 21.95 -16.13
C SER A 395 8.09 22.25 -17.55
#